data_AF-A0A956IK43-F1
#
_entry.id   AF-A0A956IK43-F1
#
_cell.length_a   1.000
_cell.length_b   1.000
_cell.length_c   1.000
_cell.angle_alpha   90.00
_cell.angle_beta   90.00
_cell.angle_gamma   90.00
#
_symmetry.space_group_name_H-M   'P 1'
#
loop_
_entity.id
_entity.type
_entity.pdbx_description
1 polymer ?
#
loop_
_entity_poly.entity_id
_entity_poly.type
_entity_poly.pdbx_seq_one_letter_code
_entity_poly.pdbx_strand_id
1 'polypeptide(L)'
;NLGMIGALIASLLVYNASRLAAGTWALPDIPAELDLHSLRVLMGLLIVVQGFETSRYLGDEHPAELRIATMRSAQLVSGAIYLVFIGAVTILFRADLGADVTAVIRMTRPVAAVLPILLSVAAIGSQFSAAVADDSGAGGLIEDLTHRRLPIRYAYLLILLITVALTWGTNVNAIIAYASRGFALFYMLQAVVAFLVAYQSPTIPRRAFNLVRFSLVAIICFAVFLFGVPAG
;
A
#
# COMPACT_ATOMS: atom_id res chain seq x y z
N ASN A 1 -15.19 1.17 4.97
CA ASN A 1 -13.96 0.34 5.04
C ASN A 1 -13.44 0.12 6.45
N LEU A 2 -13.11 1.16 7.22
CA LEU A 2 -12.50 0.99 8.55
C LEU A 2 -13.34 0.14 9.52
N GLY A 3 -14.67 0.30 9.53
CA GLY A 3 -15.56 -0.52 10.35
C GLY A 3 -15.52 -2.01 10.02
N MET A 4 -15.34 -2.37 8.75
CA MET A 4 -15.23 -3.78 8.36
C MET A 4 -13.83 -4.34 8.69
N ILE A 5 -12.78 -3.56 8.47
CA ILE A 5 -11.42 -3.91 8.90
C ILE A 5 -11.42 -4.17 10.41
N GLY A 6 -12.05 -3.28 11.18
CA GLY A 6 -12.21 -3.43 12.63
C GLY A 6 -12.97 -4.70 13.01
N ALA A 7 -14.09 -4.99 12.34
CA ALA A 7 -14.87 -6.21 12.59
C ALA A 7 -14.08 -7.50 12.28
N LEU A 8 -13.30 -7.49 11.19
CA LEU A 8 -12.43 -8.62 10.82
C LEU A 8 -11.32 -8.82 11.86
N ILE A 9 -10.62 -7.75 12.24
CA ILE A 9 -9.57 -7.80 13.28
C ILE A 9 -10.17 -8.29 14.60
N ALA A 10 -11.31 -7.74 15.04
CA ALA A 10 -11.97 -8.18 16.26
C ALA A 10 -12.31 -9.68 16.21
N SER A 11 -12.82 -10.16 15.08
CA SER A 11 -13.14 -11.58 14.86
C SER A 11 -11.89 -12.46 14.93
N LEU A 12 -10.77 -12.03 14.32
CA LEU A 12 -9.49 -12.74 14.39
C LEU A 12 -8.91 -12.77 15.80
N LEU A 13 -9.04 -11.68 16.57
CA LEU A 13 -8.59 -11.61 17.95
C LEU A 13 -9.41 -12.52 18.86
N VAL A 14 -10.73 -12.55 18.72
CA VAL A 14 -11.62 -13.49 19.44
C VAL A 14 -11.27 -14.94 19.11
N TYR A 15 -11.02 -15.23 17.83
CA TYR A 15 -10.58 -16.55 17.39
C TYR A 15 -9.25 -16.95 18.05
N ASN A 16 -8.24 -16.06 18.05
CA ASN A 16 -6.97 -16.29 18.73
C ASN A 16 -7.15 -16.54 20.23
N ALA A 17 -7.95 -15.71 20.91
CA ALA A 17 -8.22 -15.84 22.34
C ALA A 17 -8.91 -17.17 22.69
N SER A 18 -9.90 -17.59 21.88
CA SER A 18 -10.58 -18.88 22.08
C SER A 18 -9.63 -20.08 21.91
N ARG A 19 -8.71 -20.02 20.94
CA ARG A 19 -7.67 -21.05 20.74
C ARG A 19 -6.68 -21.11 21.88
N LEU A 20 -6.30 -19.94 22.41
CA LEU A 20 -5.41 -19.83 23.55
C LEU A 20 -6.07 -20.42 24.81
N ALA A 21 -7.33 -20.08 25.07
CA ALA A 21 -8.10 -20.63 26.18
C ALA A 21 -8.30 -22.15 26.08
N ALA A 22 -8.43 -22.68 24.87
CA ALA A 22 -8.53 -24.11 24.61
C ALA A 22 -7.17 -24.85 24.64
N GLY A 23 -6.04 -24.16 24.84
CA GLY A 23 -4.71 -24.77 24.81
C GLY A 23 -4.27 -25.29 23.43
N THR A 24 -4.94 -24.87 22.35
CA THR A 24 -4.68 -25.32 20.96
C THR A 24 -4.04 -24.23 20.11
N TRP A 25 -3.62 -23.12 20.71
CA TRP A 25 -2.94 -22.05 20.01
C TRP A 25 -1.52 -22.49 19.65
N ALA A 26 -1.20 -22.45 18.36
CA ALA A 26 0.13 -22.74 17.85
C ALA A 26 0.37 -21.92 16.57
N LEU A 27 1.61 -21.49 16.39
CA LEU A 27 2.04 -20.95 15.11
C LEU A 27 2.23 -22.10 14.11
N PRO A 28 1.88 -21.89 12.83
CA PRO A 28 2.14 -22.89 11.79
C PRO A 28 3.64 -23.17 11.67
N ASP A 29 4.00 -24.44 11.62
CA ASP A 29 5.38 -24.87 11.37
C ASP A 29 5.65 -24.86 9.86
N ILE A 30 5.77 -23.64 9.31
CA ILE A 30 6.09 -23.40 7.90
C ILE A 30 7.52 -22.82 7.85
N PRO A 31 8.46 -23.46 7.15
CA PRO A 31 9.81 -22.92 7.00
C PRO A 31 9.76 -21.53 6.38
N ALA A 32 10.22 -20.53 7.12
CA ALA A 32 10.42 -19.19 6.58
C ALA A 32 11.75 -19.18 5.80
N GLU A 33 11.72 -19.59 4.54
CA GLU A 33 12.87 -19.45 3.65
C GLU A 33 12.98 -17.98 3.22
N LEU A 34 13.67 -17.17 4.04
CA LEU A 34 14.02 -15.80 3.71
C LEU A 34 15.18 -15.78 2.72
N ASP A 35 14.87 -16.04 1.46
CA ASP A 35 15.84 -15.98 0.37
C ASP A 35 15.84 -14.61 -0.33
N LEU A 36 16.82 -14.42 -1.22
CA LEU A 36 16.96 -13.17 -1.97
C LEU A 36 15.74 -12.93 -2.89
N HIS A 37 15.09 -13.98 -3.37
CA HIS A 37 13.89 -13.87 -4.20
C HIS A 37 12.72 -13.32 -3.38
N SER A 38 12.48 -13.85 -2.18
CA SER A 38 11.43 -13.39 -1.26
C SER A 38 11.58 -11.92 -0.89
N LEU A 39 12.82 -11.46 -0.66
CA LEU A 39 13.09 -10.04 -0.44
C LEU A 39 12.73 -9.18 -1.67
N ARG A 40 13.03 -9.66 -2.88
CA ARG A 40 12.69 -8.97 -4.13
C ARG A 40 11.19 -8.92 -4.39
N VAL A 41 10.47 -9.99 -4.04
CA VAL A 41 9.00 -10.02 -4.11
C VAL A 41 8.40 -9.02 -3.12
N LEU A 42 8.91 -8.97 -1.88
CA LEU A 42 8.48 -7.98 -0.89
C LEU A 42 8.69 -6.55 -1.39
N MET A 43 9.83 -6.26 -2.01
CA MET A 43 10.08 -4.97 -2.67
C MET A 43 9.07 -4.69 -3.80
N GLY A 44 8.72 -5.70 -4.60
CA GLY A 44 7.70 -5.60 -5.65
C GLY A 44 6.27 -5.39 -5.15
N LEU A 45 6.01 -5.60 -3.86
CA LEU A 45 4.70 -5.42 -3.21
C LEU A 45 4.58 -4.09 -2.46
N LEU A 46 5.54 -3.17 -2.62
CA LEU A 46 5.56 -1.87 -1.94
C LEU A 46 4.28 -1.03 -2.19
N ILE A 47 3.54 -1.27 -3.29
CA ILE A 47 2.28 -0.58 -3.56
C ILE A 47 1.21 -0.78 -2.47
N VAL A 48 1.27 -1.87 -1.70
CA VAL A 48 0.27 -2.19 -0.65
C VAL A 48 0.20 -1.12 0.45
N VAL A 49 1.28 -0.38 0.68
CA VAL A 49 1.35 0.66 1.72
C VAL A 49 1.20 2.08 1.15
N GLN A 50 0.79 2.22 -0.12
CA GLN A 50 0.67 3.51 -0.80
C GLN A 50 -0.70 4.16 -0.62
N GLY A 51 -0.83 5.39 -1.11
CA GLY A 51 -2.07 6.18 -1.07
C GLY A 51 -2.13 7.20 0.08
N PHE A 52 -1.15 7.22 0.99
CA PHE A 52 -1.10 8.21 2.06
C PHE A 52 -0.94 9.65 1.55
N GLU A 53 -0.47 9.85 0.31
CA GLU A 53 -0.24 11.17 -0.29
C GLU A 53 -1.50 11.87 -0.78
N THR A 54 -2.67 11.22 -0.77
CA THR A 54 -3.92 11.81 -1.29
C THR A 54 -4.23 13.18 -0.67
N SER A 55 -3.96 13.38 0.63
CA SER A 55 -4.13 14.69 1.28
C SER A 55 -3.28 15.80 0.66
N ARG A 56 -2.22 15.50 -0.10
CA ARG A 56 -1.34 16.47 -0.77
C ARG A 56 -2.10 17.29 -1.78
N TYR A 57 -2.98 16.63 -2.53
CA TYR A 57 -3.73 17.21 -3.65
C TYR A 57 -4.85 18.14 -3.18
N LEU A 58 -5.19 18.13 -1.89
CA LEU A 58 -6.17 19.03 -1.27
C LEU A 58 -5.53 20.39 -0.87
N GLY A 59 -4.56 20.88 -1.65
CA GLY A 59 -3.81 22.09 -1.33
C GLY A 59 -4.62 23.37 -1.40
N ASP A 60 -5.64 23.39 -2.24
CA ASP A 60 -6.54 24.54 -2.40
C ASP A 60 -7.58 24.64 -1.27
N GLU A 61 -7.85 23.53 -0.58
CA GLU A 61 -8.87 23.44 0.48
C GLU A 61 -8.28 23.44 1.89
N HIS A 62 -7.04 22.93 2.05
CA HIS A 62 -6.48 22.63 3.36
C HIS A 62 -5.01 23.12 3.52
N PRO A 63 -4.67 23.71 4.69
CA PRO A 63 -3.32 24.20 4.94
C PRO A 63 -2.29 23.06 4.99
N ALA A 64 -1.03 23.39 4.68
CA ALA A 64 0.06 22.41 4.63
C ALA A 64 0.22 21.61 5.94
N GLU A 65 0.07 22.26 7.09
CA GLU A 65 0.20 21.61 8.40
C GLU A 65 -0.83 20.50 8.60
N LEU A 66 -2.10 20.77 8.26
CA LEU A 66 -3.17 19.79 8.36
C LEU A 66 -2.90 18.61 7.43
N ARG A 67 -2.53 18.87 6.18
CA ARG A 67 -2.20 17.82 5.19
C ARG A 67 -1.05 16.92 5.65
N ILE A 68 0.00 17.49 6.25
CA ILE A 68 1.12 16.71 6.79
C ILE A 68 0.68 15.87 7.99
N ALA A 69 -0.14 16.44 8.89
CA ALA A 69 -0.64 15.73 10.06
C ALA A 69 -1.53 14.54 9.69
N THR A 70 -2.40 14.70 8.68
CA THR A 70 -3.26 13.60 8.20
C THR A 70 -2.44 12.50 7.52
N MET A 71 -1.46 12.84 6.67
CA MET A 71 -0.57 11.86 6.04
C MET A 71 0.17 11.00 7.08
N ARG A 72 0.76 11.63 8.11
CA ARG A 72 1.48 10.92 9.17
C ARG A 72 0.55 10.02 9.98
N SER A 73 -0.63 10.53 10.33
CA SER A 73 -1.62 9.75 11.08
C SER A 73 -2.12 8.56 10.26
N ALA A 74 -2.37 8.74 8.96
CA ALA A 74 -2.77 7.67 8.06
C ALA A 74 -1.70 6.57 7.96
N GLN A 75 -0.42 6.93 7.84
CA GLN A 75 0.68 5.96 7.83
C GLN A 75 0.76 5.16 9.14
N LEU A 76 0.64 5.83 10.30
CA LEU A 76 0.72 5.15 11.59
C LEU A 76 -0.49 4.24 11.84
N VAL A 77 -1.70 4.73 11.56
CA VAL A 77 -2.94 3.95 11.74
C VAL A 77 -2.97 2.75 10.80
N SER A 78 -2.64 2.95 9.51
CA SER A 78 -2.57 1.83 8.54
C SER A 78 -1.47 0.83 8.90
N GLY A 79 -0.29 1.30 9.32
CA GLY A 79 0.79 0.45 9.80
C GLY A 79 0.38 -0.42 10.99
N ALA A 80 -0.29 0.17 11.98
CA ALA A 80 -0.82 -0.57 13.13
C ALA A 80 -1.87 -1.62 12.70
N ILE A 81 -2.79 -1.24 11.82
CA ILE A 81 -3.80 -2.14 11.25
C ILE A 81 -3.13 -3.32 10.55
N TYR A 82 -2.13 -3.08 9.69
CA TYR A 82 -1.43 -4.13 8.97
C TYR A 82 -0.68 -5.08 9.91
N LEU A 83 0.04 -4.56 10.90
CA LEU A 83 0.78 -5.40 11.86
C LEU A 83 -0.15 -6.26 12.71
N VAL A 84 -1.25 -5.69 13.22
CA VAL A 84 -2.24 -6.44 14.00
C VAL A 84 -2.93 -7.49 13.14
N PHE A 85 -3.32 -7.13 11.92
CA PHE A 85 -3.97 -8.06 11.00
C PHE A 85 -3.07 -9.23 10.63
N ILE A 86 -1.83 -8.97 10.20
CA ILE A 86 -0.85 -10.02 9.83
C ILE A 86 -0.58 -10.92 11.04
N GLY A 87 -0.31 -10.33 12.21
CA GLY A 87 -0.09 -11.10 13.45
C GLY A 87 -1.27 -12.00 13.80
N ALA A 88 -2.49 -11.47 13.76
CA ALA A 88 -3.70 -12.22 14.13
C ALA A 88 -4.07 -13.29 13.10
N VAL A 89 -3.84 -13.06 11.80
CA VAL A 89 -4.18 -14.01 10.74
C VAL A 89 -3.17 -15.15 10.62
N THR A 90 -1.94 -14.98 11.12
CA THR A 90 -0.85 -15.94 10.95
C THR A 90 -1.20 -17.35 11.43
N ILE A 91 -1.95 -17.48 12.53
CA ILE A 91 -2.36 -18.80 13.07
C ILE A 91 -3.34 -19.56 12.16
N LEU A 92 -3.90 -18.92 11.14
CA LEU A 92 -4.79 -19.55 10.17
C LEU A 92 -4.03 -20.11 8.97
N PHE A 93 -2.74 -19.78 8.77
CA PHE A 93 -1.95 -20.32 7.66
C PHE A 93 -1.75 -21.83 7.83
N ARG A 94 -1.85 -22.55 6.72
CA ARG A 94 -1.68 -24.00 6.60
C ARG A 94 -0.92 -24.27 5.31
N ALA A 95 -0.08 -25.29 5.31
CA ALA A 95 0.78 -25.63 4.18
C ALA A 95 0.02 -25.99 2.88
N ASP A 96 -1.27 -26.34 2.97
CA ASP A 96 -2.14 -26.68 1.83
C ASP A 96 -2.88 -25.49 1.21
N LEU A 97 -2.71 -24.29 1.76
CA LEU A 97 -3.26 -23.06 1.22
C LEU A 97 -2.28 -22.48 0.20
N GLY A 98 -2.55 -22.71 -1.09
CA GLY A 98 -1.79 -22.07 -2.17
C GLY A 98 -1.79 -20.54 -2.06
N ALA A 99 -0.89 -19.86 -2.78
CA ALA A 99 -0.71 -18.40 -2.72
C ALA A 99 -1.82 -17.58 -3.39
N ASP A 100 -2.91 -18.21 -3.85
CA ASP A 100 -3.98 -17.55 -4.59
C ASP A 100 -4.91 -16.71 -3.70
N VAL A 101 -5.48 -15.64 -4.25
CA VAL A 101 -6.48 -14.77 -3.60
C VAL A 101 -7.66 -15.56 -3.02
N THR A 102 -8.02 -16.69 -3.63
CA THR A 102 -9.05 -17.63 -3.12
C THR A 102 -8.66 -18.33 -1.81
N ALA A 103 -7.38 -18.41 -1.47
CA ALA A 103 -6.92 -19.03 -0.23
C ALA A 103 -7.36 -18.22 1.00
N VAL A 104 -7.34 -16.89 0.95
CA VAL A 104 -7.82 -16.02 2.04
C VAL A 104 -9.32 -16.22 2.30
N ILE A 105 -10.11 -16.41 1.24
CA ILE A 105 -11.55 -16.70 1.33
C ILE A 105 -11.78 -18.08 1.95
N ARG A 106 -10.97 -19.09 1.59
CA ARG A 106 -11.04 -20.43 2.20
C ARG A 106 -10.59 -20.43 3.66
N MET A 107 -9.58 -19.64 4.02
CA MET A 107 -9.06 -19.47 5.39
C MET A 107 -10.08 -18.87 6.34
N THR A 108 -10.92 -17.94 5.87
CA THR A 108 -11.91 -17.24 6.70
C THR A 108 -13.24 -17.99 6.81
N ARG A 109 -13.45 -19.04 6.00
CA ARG A 109 -14.67 -19.86 5.99
C ARG A 109 -15.07 -20.46 7.36
N PRO A 110 -14.14 -20.89 8.23
CA PRO A 110 -14.48 -21.39 9.57
C PRO A 110 -14.92 -20.29 10.55
N VAL A 111 -14.70 -19.01 10.23
CA VAL A 111 -14.89 -17.89 11.16
C VAL A 111 -16.32 -17.32 11.11
N ALA A 112 -16.99 -17.32 9.94
CA ALA A 112 -18.44 -17.13 9.81
C ALA A 112 -18.93 -17.38 8.38
N ALA A 113 -20.11 -18.01 8.21
CA ALA A 113 -20.71 -18.28 6.89
C ALA A 113 -21.05 -17.02 6.07
N VAL A 114 -21.25 -15.87 6.75
CA VAL A 114 -21.61 -14.58 6.12
C VAL A 114 -20.38 -13.71 5.81
N LEU A 115 -19.22 -13.99 6.42
CA LEU A 115 -17.99 -13.21 6.25
C LEU A 115 -17.54 -13.10 4.78
N PRO A 116 -17.57 -14.17 3.95
CA PRO A 116 -17.11 -14.10 2.57
C PRO A 116 -17.86 -13.08 1.71
N ILE A 117 -19.18 -12.98 1.89
CA ILE A 117 -20.02 -12.04 1.12
C ILE A 117 -19.71 -10.61 1.58
N LEU A 118 -19.67 -10.36 2.89
CA LEU A 118 -19.33 -9.04 3.42
C LEU A 118 -17.94 -8.58 2.98
N LEU A 119 -16.94 -9.46 3.08
CA LEU A 119 -15.58 -9.18 2.63
C LEU A 119 -15.52 -8.89 1.13
N SER A 120 -16.28 -9.63 0.30
CA SER A 120 -16.34 -9.39 -1.14
C SER A 120 -16.95 -8.01 -1.46
N VAL A 121 -18.08 -7.67 -0.82
CA VAL A 121 -18.75 -6.38 -1.02
C VAL A 121 -17.84 -5.21 -0.61
N ALA A 122 -17.17 -5.31 0.53
CA ALA A 122 -16.22 -4.25 0.91
C ALA A 122 -14.95 -4.23 0.08
N ALA A 123 -14.44 -5.38 -0.35
CA ALA A 123 -13.29 -5.41 -1.25
C ALA A 123 -13.63 -4.64 -2.53
N ILE A 124 -14.78 -4.94 -3.16
CA ILE A 124 -15.25 -4.23 -4.36
C ILE A 124 -15.41 -2.73 -4.07
N GLY A 125 -16.12 -2.36 -3.00
CA GLY A 125 -16.32 -0.96 -2.63
C GLY A 125 -15.00 -0.22 -2.35
N SER A 126 -14.05 -0.88 -1.69
CA SER A 126 -12.73 -0.33 -1.40
C SER A 126 -11.89 -0.14 -2.66
N GLN A 127 -11.88 -1.12 -3.56
CA GLN A 127 -11.13 -1.02 -4.82
C GLN A 127 -11.74 0.04 -5.74
N PHE A 128 -13.07 0.16 -5.79
CA PHE A 128 -13.74 1.21 -6.55
C PHE A 128 -13.40 2.61 -6.00
N SER A 129 -13.47 2.79 -4.67
CA SER A 129 -13.10 4.05 -4.03
C SER A 129 -11.63 4.42 -4.25
N ALA A 130 -10.72 3.44 -4.22
CA ALA A 130 -9.30 3.66 -4.48
C ALA A 130 -9.07 4.07 -5.94
N ALA A 131 -9.70 3.37 -6.89
CA ALA A 131 -9.59 3.69 -8.32
C ALA A 131 -10.09 5.11 -8.63
N VAL A 132 -11.20 5.55 -8.05
CA VAL A 132 -11.72 6.92 -8.22
C VAL A 132 -10.77 7.96 -7.61
N ALA A 133 -10.19 7.66 -6.44
CA ALA A 133 -9.21 8.56 -5.80
C ALA A 133 -7.92 8.68 -6.62
N ASP A 134 -7.44 7.58 -7.21
CA ASP A 134 -6.25 7.57 -8.06
C ASP A 134 -6.50 8.27 -9.40
N ASP A 135 -7.66 8.08 -10.03
CA ASP A 135 -8.02 8.75 -11.29
C ASP A 135 -8.13 10.27 -11.08
N SER A 136 -8.82 10.71 -10.02
CA SER A 136 -8.92 12.13 -9.67
C SER A 136 -7.56 12.74 -9.28
N GLY A 137 -6.73 12.01 -8.53
CA GLY A 137 -5.37 12.44 -8.17
C GLY A 137 -4.45 12.57 -9.39
N ALA A 138 -4.48 11.59 -10.30
CA ALA A 138 -3.71 11.61 -11.54
C ALA A 138 -4.19 12.70 -12.50
N GLY A 139 -5.51 12.91 -12.60
CA GLY A 139 -6.10 14.00 -13.36
C GLY A 139 -5.62 15.38 -12.88
N GLY A 140 -5.67 15.60 -11.55
CA GLY A 140 -5.18 16.84 -10.94
C GLY A 140 -3.68 17.06 -11.14
N LEU A 141 -2.85 16.01 -11.02
CA LEU A 141 -1.41 16.09 -11.31
C LEU A 141 -1.12 16.50 -12.76
N ILE A 142 -1.84 15.94 -13.73
CA ILE A 142 -1.67 16.27 -15.15
C ILE A 142 -2.11 17.71 -15.41
N GLU A 143 -3.20 18.15 -14.79
CA GLU A 143 -3.67 19.53 -14.87
C GLU A 143 -2.64 20.52 -14.32
N ASP A 144 -2.04 20.24 -13.15
CA ASP A 144 -1.01 21.05 -12.52
C ASP A 144 0.28 21.12 -13.37
N LEU A 145 0.76 19.96 -13.84
CA LEU A 145 1.95 19.85 -14.72
C LEU A 145 1.77 20.60 -16.04
N THR A 146 0.54 20.65 -16.56
CA THR A 146 0.21 21.37 -17.80
C THR A 146 -0.13 22.84 -17.57
N HIS A 147 0.00 23.35 -16.34
CA HIS A 147 -0.42 24.70 -15.96
C HIS A 147 -1.86 25.01 -16.42
N ARG A 148 -2.78 24.05 -16.25
CA ARG A 148 -4.19 24.12 -16.66
C ARG A 148 -4.43 24.30 -18.16
N ARG A 149 -3.43 24.00 -19.00
CA ARG A 149 -3.57 24.08 -20.48
C ARG A 149 -4.30 22.88 -21.07
N LEU A 150 -4.31 21.74 -20.37
CA LEU A 150 -4.95 20.52 -20.82
C LEU A 150 -6.18 20.25 -19.94
N PRO A 151 -7.41 20.28 -20.49
CA PRO A 151 -8.60 20.09 -19.68
C PRO A 151 -8.68 18.64 -19.17
N ILE A 152 -9.11 18.48 -17.92
CA ILE A 152 -9.08 17.22 -17.16
C ILE A 152 -9.72 16.01 -17.87
N ARG A 153 -10.71 16.25 -18.73
CA ARG A 153 -11.36 15.22 -19.58
C ARG A 153 -10.37 14.42 -20.44
N TYR A 154 -9.32 15.06 -20.95
CA TYR A 154 -8.31 14.38 -21.76
C TYR A 154 -7.30 13.64 -20.88
N ALA A 155 -7.05 14.11 -19.66
CA ALA A 155 -6.27 13.37 -18.67
C ALA A 155 -6.98 12.05 -18.31
N TYR A 156 -8.28 12.09 -18.01
CA TYR A 156 -9.08 10.89 -17.74
C TYR A 156 -9.14 9.94 -18.94
N LEU A 157 -9.29 10.46 -20.17
CA LEU A 157 -9.28 9.62 -21.37
C LEU A 157 -7.92 8.93 -21.56
N LEU A 158 -6.82 9.63 -21.33
CA LEU A 158 -5.48 9.05 -21.38
C LEU A 158 -5.28 7.96 -20.32
N ILE A 159 -5.69 8.23 -19.06
CA ILE A 159 -5.60 7.27 -17.95
C ILE A 159 -6.43 6.02 -18.26
N LEU A 160 -7.65 6.19 -18.78
CA LEU A 160 -8.51 5.09 -19.19
C LEU A 160 -7.86 4.21 -20.26
N LEU A 161 -7.32 4.80 -21.33
CA LEU A 161 -6.67 4.06 -22.41
C LEU A 161 -5.47 3.27 -21.91
N ILE A 162 -4.61 3.88 -21.08
CA ILE A 162 -3.46 3.21 -20.48
C ILE A 162 -3.92 2.06 -19.57
N THR A 163 -4.95 2.30 -18.75
CA THR A 163 -5.51 1.30 -17.83
C THR A 163 -6.01 0.09 -18.61
N VAL A 164 -6.81 0.29 -19.66
CA VAL A 164 -7.34 -0.80 -20.51
C VAL A 164 -6.20 -1.58 -21.16
N ALA A 165 -5.21 -0.88 -21.73
CA ALA A 165 -4.05 -1.52 -22.37
C ALA A 165 -3.25 -2.39 -21.38
N LEU A 166 -2.97 -1.87 -20.18
CA LEU A 166 -2.25 -2.62 -19.14
C LEU A 166 -3.06 -3.81 -18.64
N THR A 167 -4.37 -3.64 -18.40
CA THR A 167 -5.25 -4.71 -17.92
C THR A 167 -5.37 -5.85 -18.94
N TRP A 168 -5.31 -5.54 -20.23
CA TRP A 168 -5.34 -6.55 -21.29
C TRP A 168 -3.98 -7.22 -21.53
N GLY A 169 -2.89 -6.48 -21.37
CA GLY A 169 -1.54 -6.94 -21.72
C GLY A 169 -0.76 -7.62 -20.60
N THR A 170 -1.22 -7.54 -19.34
CA THR A 170 -0.43 -7.97 -18.18
C THR A 170 -1.27 -8.63 -17.08
N ASN A 171 -0.65 -9.51 -16.31
CA ASN A 171 -1.28 -10.15 -15.14
C ASN A 171 -1.23 -9.23 -13.91
N VAL A 172 -2.15 -9.43 -12.97
CA VAL A 172 -2.29 -8.62 -11.75
C VAL A 172 -0.96 -8.49 -10.98
N ASN A 173 -0.20 -9.58 -10.82
CA ASN A 173 1.07 -9.55 -10.10
C ASN A 173 2.12 -8.67 -10.79
N ALA A 174 2.11 -8.63 -12.12
CA ALA A 174 2.99 -7.75 -12.90
C ALA A 174 2.56 -6.28 -12.78
N ILE A 175 1.25 -6.01 -12.84
CA ILE A 175 0.69 -4.65 -12.64
C ILE A 175 1.12 -4.11 -11.26
N ILE A 176 0.96 -4.92 -10.21
CA ILE A 176 1.38 -4.60 -8.85
C ILE A 176 2.88 -4.25 -8.82
N ALA A 177 3.73 -5.08 -9.44
CA ALA A 177 5.17 -4.83 -9.47
C ALA A 177 5.54 -3.56 -10.25
N TYR A 178 4.93 -3.33 -11.40
CA TYR A 178 5.17 -2.11 -12.20
C TYR A 178 4.77 -0.86 -11.45
N ALA A 179 3.59 -0.88 -10.82
CA ALA A 179 3.08 0.25 -10.06
C ALA A 179 3.94 0.50 -8.80
N SER A 180 4.34 -0.55 -8.08
CA SER A 180 5.31 -0.45 -6.96
C SER A 180 6.62 0.21 -7.39
N ARG A 181 7.19 -0.19 -8.53
CA ARG A 181 8.42 0.41 -9.07
C ARG A 181 8.21 1.86 -9.47
N GLY A 182 7.08 2.18 -10.09
CA GLY A 182 6.70 3.55 -10.44
C GLY A 182 6.63 4.47 -9.22
N PHE A 183 5.90 4.05 -8.18
CA PHE A 183 5.82 4.80 -6.91
C PHE A 183 7.18 4.90 -6.22
N ALA A 184 7.97 3.83 -6.20
CA ALA A 184 9.31 3.85 -5.61
C ALA A 184 10.22 4.86 -6.32
N LEU A 185 10.19 4.91 -7.65
CA LEU A 185 10.95 5.89 -8.42
C LEU A 185 10.49 7.32 -8.09
N PHE A 186 9.19 7.54 -8.01
CA PHE A 186 8.62 8.84 -7.65
C PHE A 186 9.10 9.31 -6.25
N TYR A 187 9.07 8.44 -5.25
CA TYR A 187 9.55 8.77 -3.90
C TYR A 187 11.06 8.94 -3.81
N MET A 188 11.81 8.17 -4.61
CA MET A 188 13.26 8.38 -4.74
C MET A 188 13.54 9.81 -5.21
N LEU A 189 12.84 10.27 -6.26
CA LEU A 189 13.00 11.63 -6.78
C LEU A 189 12.61 12.68 -5.73
N GLN A 190 11.50 12.48 -5.01
CA GLN A 190 11.12 13.38 -3.92
C GLN A 190 12.16 13.43 -2.80
N ALA A 191 12.71 12.29 -2.40
CA ALA A 191 13.74 12.20 -1.37
C ALA A 191 15.04 12.88 -1.82
N VAL A 192 15.41 12.76 -3.09
CA VAL A 192 16.55 13.48 -3.68
C VAL A 192 16.32 14.98 -3.67
N VAL A 193 15.14 15.46 -4.07
CA VAL A 193 14.81 16.89 -4.01
C VAL A 193 14.86 17.40 -2.56
N ALA A 194 14.29 16.66 -1.61
CA ALA A 194 14.34 17.01 -0.19
C ALA A 194 15.79 17.05 0.35
N PHE A 195 16.64 16.12 -0.09
CA PHE A 195 18.07 16.12 0.22
C PHE A 195 18.75 17.37 -0.33
N LEU A 196 18.53 17.71 -1.60
CA LEU A 196 19.14 18.90 -2.24
C LEU A 196 18.71 20.19 -1.56
N VAL A 197 17.42 20.32 -1.22
CA VAL A 197 16.89 21.49 -0.49
C VAL A 197 17.51 21.58 0.91
N ALA A 198 17.59 20.46 1.64
CA ALA A 198 18.25 20.40 2.95
C ALA A 198 19.76 20.69 2.88
N TYR A 199 20.40 20.35 1.76
CA TYR A 199 21.80 20.64 1.53
C TYR A 199 22.02 22.13 1.23
N GLN A 200 21.15 22.74 0.43
CA GLN A 200 21.29 24.15 0.01
C GLN A 200 20.81 25.15 1.05
N SER A 201 19.95 24.76 1.99
CA SER A 201 19.38 25.65 3.01
C SER A 201 20.02 25.42 4.39
N PRO A 202 20.97 26.28 4.84
CA PRO A 202 21.69 26.09 6.10
C PRO A 202 20.82 26.30 7.34
N THR A 203 19.67 26.95 7.19
CA THR A 203 18.75 27.34 8.27
C THR A 203 17.86 26.20 8.75
N ILE A 204 17.90 25.03 8.10
CA ILE A 204 17.05 23.90 8.48
C ILE A 204 17.59 23.22 9.75
N PRO A 205 16.78 23.13 10.83
CA PRO A 205 17.19 22.47 12.05
C PRO A 205 17.42 20.96 11.81
N ARG A 206 18.41 20.39 12.50
CA ARG A 206 18.81 18.96 12.38
C ARG A 206 19.19 18.55 10.95
N ARG A 207 19.81 19.46 10.19
CA ARG A 207 20.26 19.24 8.80
C ARG A 207 20.97 17.90 8.58
N ALA A 208 21.99 17.58 9.37
CA ALA A 208 22.75 16.34 9.21
C ALA A 208 21.85 15.09 9.31
N PHE A 209 20.94 15.07 10.28
CA PHE A 209 19.98 13.97 10.46
C PHE A 209 18.99 13.87 9.30
N ASN A 210 18.48 15.00 8.80
CA ASN A 210 17.56 15.02 7.67
C ASN A 210 18.25 14.57 6.38
N LEU A 211 19.51 14.98 6.14
CA LEU A 211 20.29 14.52 4.99
C LEU A 211 20.49 13.01 4.99
N VAL A 212 20.86 12.43 6.14
CA VAL A 212 21.01 10.97 6.28
C VAL A 212 19.67 10.28 6.02
N ARG A 213 18.57 10.78 6.59
CA ARG A 213 17.24 10.19 6.39
C ARG A 213 16.77 10.24 4.95
N PHE A 214 16.89 11.38 4.28
CA PHE A 214 16.48 11.51 2.89
C PHE A 214 17.34 10.64 1.97
N SER A 215 18.65 10.56 2.25
CA SER A 215 19.55 9.65 1.51
C SER A 215 19.15 8.19 1.69
N LEU A 216 18.87 7.77 2.93
CA LEU A 216 18.43 6.40 3.24
C LEU A 216 17.14 6.04 2.49
N VAL A 217 16.13 6.92 2.55
CA VAL A 217 14.85 6.71 1.85
C VAL A 217 15.07 6.64 0.34
N ALA A 218 15.88 7.54 -0.22
CA ALA A 218 16.21 7.51 -1.65
C ALA A 218 16.87 6.18 -2.06
N ILE A 219 17.84 5.68 -1.29
CA ILE A 219 18.52 4.41 -1.55
C ILE A 219 17.54 3.23 -1.48
N ILE A 220 16.68 3.18 -0.47
CA ILE A 220 15.67 2.12 -0.33
C ILE A 220 14.69 2.14 -1.51
N CYS A 221 14.16 3.32 -1.85
CA CYS A 221 13.26 3.48 -2.98
C CYS A 221 13.93 3.11 -4.32
N PHE A 222 15.20 3.45 -4.49
CA PHE A 222 15.97 3.05 -5.67
C PHE A 222 16.18 1.54 -5.73
N ALA A 223 16.49 0.90 -4.60
CA ALA A 223 16.62 -0.55 -4.52
C ALA A 223 15.29 -1.24 -4.88
N VAL A 224 14.16 -0.74 -4.40
CA VAL A 224 12.83 -1.25 -4.77
C VAL A 224 12.57 -1.11 -6.27
N PHE A 225 12.89 0.05 -6.84
CA PHE A 225 12.73 0.29 -8.28
C PHE A 225 13.57 -0.68 -9.15
N LEU A 226 14.81 -0.97 -8.73
CA LEU A 226 15.72 -1.84 -9.48
C LEU A 226 15.41 -3.33 -9.28
N PHE A 227 15.17 -3.73 -8.03
CA PHE A 227 15.16 -5.15 -7.64
C PHE A 227 13.76 -5.71 -7.39
N GLY A 228 12.72 -4.87 -7.32
CA GLY A 228 11.34 -5.29 -7.15
C GLY A 228 10.85 -6.17 -8.30
N VAL A 229 10.39 -7.37 -7.98
CA VAL A 229 9.85 -8.34 -8.95
C VAL A 229 8.41 -8.69 -8.63
N PRO A 230 7.59 -9.09 -9.63
CA PRO A 230 6.26 -9.61 -9.37
C PRO A 230 6.31 -10.87 -8.51
N ALA A 231 5.29 -11.05 -7.68
CA ALA A 231 5.04 -12.33 -7.02
C ALA A 231 4.60 -13.35 -8.09
N GLY A 232 5.41 -14.35 -8.38
CA GLY A 232 5.12 -15.36 -9.41
C GLY A 232 6.32 -16.23 -9.74
#